data_AF-A0A7Y3BV22-F1
#
_entry.id   AF-A0A7Y3BV22-F1
#
_cell.length_a   1.000
_cell.length_b   1.000
_cell.length_c   1.000
_cell.angle_alpha   90.00
_cell.angle_beta   90.00
_cell.angle_gamma   90.00
#
_symmetry.space_group_name_H-M   'P 1'
#
loop_
_entity.id
_entity.type
_entity.pdbx_description
1 polymer ?
#
loop_
_entity_poly.entity_id
_entity_poly.type
_entity_poly.pdbx_seq_one_letter_code
_entity_poly.pdbx_strand_id
1 'polypeptide(L)'
;WELHHPIDRMEVLYDAIVDAGRSHDMVEFGTYAMGVMRLEKGYKAWGSELTTEITPVEADIMRFVDLSKEFKGKAATVARQGEDLPMVCVYAELDAGDADCRGNEPTLDAGRVMGITTAGTWAHSVGKSVFFAYVEPKFAAPGSSFDVRVMNDIRQATVLADPVWDPKNERIRA
;
A
#
# COMPACT_ATOMS: atom_id res chain seq x y z
N TRP A 1 16.83 9.70 -3.98
CA TRP A 1 16.87 11.16 -3.72
C TRP A 1 15.67 11.81 -4.38
N GLU A 2 15.14 12.86 -3.77
CA GLU A 2 14.19 13.79 -4.41
C GLU A 2 14.93 15.13 -4.60
N LEU A 3 14.95 15.65 -5.83
CA LEU A 3 15.70 16.87 -6.17
C LEU A 3 14.73 18.04 -6.28
N HIS A 4 14.68 18.88 -5.25
CA HIS A 4 13.86 20.10 -5.26
C HIS A 4 14.66 21.28 -5.83
N HIS A 5 14.09 21.99 -6.80
CA HIS A 5 14.74 23.13 -7.48
C HIS A 5 13.70 24.18 -7.94
N PRO A 6 14.13 25.40 -8.30
CA PRO A 6 13.26 26.40 -8.92
C PRO A 6 12.68 25.93 -10.26
N ILE A 7 11.41 26.25 -10.53
CA ILE A 7 10.67 25.74 -11.70
C ILE A 7 11.32 26.12 -13.05
N ASP A 8 11.96 27.29 -13.12
CA ASP A 8 12.68 27.80 -14.29
C ASP A 8 13.99 27.05 -14.57
N ARG A 9 14.39 26.12 -13.70
CA ARG A 9 15.57 25.26 -13.84
C ARG A 9 15.25 23.82 -14.21
N MET A 10 13.96 23.47 -14.41
CA MET A 10 13.53 22.09 -14.67
C MET A 10 14.20 21.46 -15.88
N GLU A 11 14.18 22.12 -17.03
CA GLU A 11 14.77 21.62 -18.28
C GLU A 11 16.28 21.40 -18.11
N VAL A 12 16.98 22.39 -17.56
CA VAL A 12 18.43 22.32 -17.31
C VAL A 12 18.79 21.16 -16.39
N LEU A 13 18.02 20.93 -15.33
CA LEU A 13 18.26 19.82 -14.41
C LEU A 13 17.95 18.47 -15.06
N TYR A 14 16.82 18.36 -15.77
CA TYR A 14 16.41 17.14 -16.44
C TYR A 14 17.46 16.71 -17.47
N ASP A 15 17.88 17.60 -18.36
CA ASP A 15 18.87 17.31 -19.39
C ASP A 15 20.20 16.85 -18.77
N ALA A 16 20.66 17.53 -17.71
CA ALA A 16 21.89 17.16 -17.01
C ALA A 16 21.83 15.75 -16.39
N ILE A 17 20.68 15.36 -15.83
CA ILE A 17 20.47 14.01 -15.27
C ILE A 17 20.41 12.98 -16.39
N VAL A 18 19.67 13.26 -17.46
CA VAL A 18 19.55 12.36 -18.62
C VAL A 18 20.90 12.11 -19.27
N ASP A 19 21.66 13.17 -19.55
CA ASP A 19 22.98 13.06 -20.15
C ASP A 19 23.95 12.25 -19.27
N ALA A 20 23.97 12.49 -17.96
CA ALA A 20 24.80 11.73 -17.02
C ALA A 20 24.34 10.28 -16.85
N GLY A 21 23.03 10.02 -16.95
CA GLY A 21 22.41 8.71 -16.79
C GLY A 21 22.59 7.77 -17.99
N ARG A 22 22.93 8.29 -19.18
CA ARG A 22 23.08 7.46 -20.40
C ARG A 22 24.10 6.33 -20.25
N SER A 23 25.20 6.53 -19.53
CA SER A 23 26.20 5.47 -19.28
C SER A 23 25.75 4.43 -18.26
N HIS A 24 24.58 4.60 -17.64
CA HIS A 24 24.02 3.75 -16.60
C HIS A 24 22.69 3.10 -17.01
N ASP A 25 22.37 3.09 -18.30
CA ASP A 25 21.09 2.58 -18.83
C ASP A 25 19.87 3.20 -18.14
N MET A 26 19.97 4.49 -17.79
CA MET A 26 18.88 5.20 -17.12
C MET A 26 17.66 5.27 -18.03
N VAL A 27 16.48 5.10 -17.43
CA VAL A 27 15.17 5.22 -18.09
C VAL A 27 14.27 6.16 -17.31
N GLU A 28 13.37 6.84 -18.02
CA GLU A 28 12.25 7.52 -17.39
C GLU A 28 11.17 6.52 -16.96
N PHE A 29 10.44 6.85 -15.89
CA PHE A 29 9.28 6.09 -15.47
C PHE A 29 8.14 7.02 -15.06
N GLY A 30 6.92 6.54 -15.27
CA GLY A 30 5.70 7.28 -14.96
C GLY A 30 5.07 6.88 -13.62
N THR A 31 3.95 7.54 -13.32
CA THR A 31 3.19 7.32 -12.08
C THR A 31 2.64 5.90 -11.91
N TYR A 32 2.41 5.16 -13.01
CA TYR A 32 1.93 3.79 -12.92
C TYR A 32 3.01 2.83 -12.42
N ALA A 33 4.24 2.95 -12.94
CA ALA A 33 5.38 2.23 -12.42
C ALA A 33 5.67 2.62 -10.95
N MET A 34 5.55 3.91 -10.61
CA MET A 34 5.63 4.37 -9.22
C MET A 34 4.57 3.70 -8.32
N GLY A 35 3.34 3.58 -8.81
CA GLY A 35 2.24 2.92 -8.13
C GLY A 35 2.49 1.42 -7.90
N VAL A 36 3.13 0.74 -8.84
CA VAL A 36 3.62 -0.63 -8.66
C VAL A 36 4.66 -0.67 -7.54
N MET A 37 5.73 0.10 -7.68
CA MET A 37 6.87 0.07 -6.76
C MET A 37 6.46 0.38 -5.31
N ARG A 38 5.54 1.33 -5.08
CA ARG A 38 5.06 1.63 -3.73
C ARG A 38 4.26 0.46 -3.13
N LEU A 39 3.49 -0.25 -3.95
CA LEU A 39 2.73 -1.41 -3.51
C LEU A 39 3.64 -2.60 -3.21
N GLU A 40 4.69 -2.81 -4.01
CA GLU A 40 5.71 -3.84 -3.73
C GLU A 40 6.42 -3.61 -2.39
N LYS A 41 6.59 -2.34 -2.02
CA LYS A 41 7.17 -1.90 -0.74
C LYS A 41 6.15 -1.82 0.41
N GLY A 42 4.87 -2.12 0.17
CA GLY A 42 3.82 -2.03 1.18
C GLY A 42 3.61 -0.61 1.71
N TYR A 43 3.82 0.41 0.87
CA TYR A 43 3.61 1.81 1.25
C TYR A 43 2.15 2.21 1.03
N LYS A 44 1.53 2.74 2.08
CA LYS A 44 0.15 3.23 2.10
C LYS A 44 0.07 4.64 1.50
N ALA A 45 -0.98 4.93 0.75
CA ALA A 45 -1.17 6.22 0.09
C ALA A 45 -2.33 7.03 0.69
N TRP A 46 -2.14 8.35 0.80
CA TRP A 46 -3.22 9.27 1.16
C TRP A 46 -4.25 9.37 0.02
N GLY A 47 -5.53 9.33 0.36
CA GLY A 47 -6.65 9.23 -0.59
C GLY A 47 -6.98 7.79 -1.01
N SER A 48 -6.23 6.80 -0.52
CA SER A 48 -6.48 5.36 -0.74
C SER A 48 -6.58 4.65 0.60
N GLU A 49 -5.47 4.12 1.12
CA GLU A 49 -5.44 3.48 2.44
C GLU A 49 -5.66 4.49 3.57
N LEU A 50 -5.23 5.74 3.39
CA LEU A 50 -5.31 6.77 4.41
C LEU A 50 -6.32 7.84 3.98
N THR A 51 -7.40 8.00 4.75
CA THR A 51 -8.42 9.03 4.54
C THR A 51 -8.74 9.72 5.86
N THR A 52 -9.64 10.70 5.85
CA THR A 52 -10.12 11.35 7.08
C THR A 52 -11.10 10.51 7.89
N GLU A 53 -11.56 9.39 7.32
CA GLU A 53 -12.52 8.48 7.96
C GLU A 53 -11.83 7.37 8.75
N ILE A 54 -10.52 7.18 8.53
CA ILE A 54 -9.75 6.09 9.12
C ILE A 54 -8.71 6.63 10.10
N THR A 55 -8.62 6.03 11.29
CA THR A 55 -7.59 6.40 12.26
C THR A 55 -6.28 5.66 12.00
N PRO A 56 -5.14 6.11 12.57
CA PRO A 56 -3.88 5.39 12.48
C PRO A 56 -3.91 3.94 12.98
N VAL A 57 -4.89 3.60 13.82
CA VAL A 57 -5.08 2.26 14.39
C VAL A 57 -5.63 1.31 13.33
N GLU A 58 -6.78 1.61 12.73
CA GLU A 58 -7.33 0.78 11.66
C GLU A 58 -6.41 0.78 10.44
N ALA A 59 -5.77 1.90 10.13
CA ALA A 59 -4.85 1.99 9.01
C ALA A 59 -3.52 1.24 9.25
N ASP A 60 -3.29 0.62 10.41
CA ASP A 60 -2.05 -0.09 10.76
C ASP A 60 -0.79 0.75 10.48
N ILE A 61 -0.77 1.95 11.05
CA ILE A 61 0.35 2.91 10.91
C ILE A 61 0.82 3.47 12.26
N MET A 62 0.45 2.82 13.37
CA MET A 62 0.86 3.23 14.71
C MET A 62 2.38 3.33 14.90
N ARG A 63 3.18 2.62 14.08
CA ARG A 63 4.65 2.78 14.05
C ARG A 63 5.12 4.21 13.74
N PHE A 64 4.29 5.03 13.12
CA PHE A 64 4.58 6.43 12.80
C PHE A 64 3.97 7.42 13.81
N VAL A 65 3.20 6.93 14.79
CA VAL A 65 2.55 7.75 15.81
C VAL A 65 3.41 7.80 17.07
N ASP A 66 4.02 8.95 17.33
CA ASP A 66 4.80 9.19 18.53
C ASP A 66 3.89 9.66 19.69
N LEU A 67 3.41 8.70 20.49
CA LEU A 67 2.52 8.96 21.63
C LEU A 67 3.19 9.73 22.78
N SER A 68 4.50 9.93 22.76
CA SER A 68 5.19 10.76 23.76
C SER A 68 4.95 12.26 23.56
N LYS A 69 4.59 12.68 22.34
CA LYS A 69 4.36 14.08 21.97
C LYS A 69 2.91 14.49 22.17
N GLU A 70 2.68 15.79 22.29
CA GLU A 70 1.33 16.37 22.22
C GLU A 70 1.00 16.73 20.76
N PHE A 71 -0.14 16.24 20.27
CA PHE A 71 -0.59 16.49 18.90
C PHE A 71 -2.12 16.40 18.79
N LYS A 72 -2.66 17.01 17.73
CA LYS A 72 -4.10 16.98 17.44
C LYS A 72 -4.56 15.55 17.17
N GLY A 73 -5.54 15.07 17.93
CA GLY A 73 -6.10 13.72 17.78
C GLY A 73 -5.44 12.63 18.62
N LYS A 74 -4.47 12.98 19.48
CA LYS A 74 -3.80 12.01 20.39
C LYS A 74 -4.79 11.25 21.26
N ALA A 75 -5.66 11.94 21.99
CA ALA A 75 -6.62 11.32 22.89
C ALA A 75 -7.56 10.35 22.15
N ALA A 76 -8.04 10.75 20.97
CA ALA A 76 -8.89 9.90 20.11
C ALA A 76 -8.12 8.66 19.62
N THR A 77 -6.86 8.83 19.20
CA THR A 77 -6.02 7.71 18.74
C THR A 77 -5.77 6.71 19.85
N VAL A 78 -5.44 7.17 21.06
CA VAL A 78 -5.21 6.30 22.23
C VAL A 78 -6.47 5.56 22.64
N ALA A 79 -7.61 6.25 22.71
CA ALA A 79 -8.90 5.61 22.99
C ALA A 79 -9.19 4.50 21.97
N ARG A 80 -8.94 4.79 20.69
CA ARG A 80 -9.22 3.86 19.60
C ARG A 80 -8.44 2.55 19.67
N GLN A 81 -7.24 2.55 20.24
CA GLN A 81 -6.45 1.33 20.43
C GLN A 81 -7.08 0.33 21.42
N GLY A 82 -7.92 0.81 22.34
CA GLY A 82 -8.58 -0.02 23.35
C GLY A 82 -9.98 -0.49 22.97
N GLU A 83 -10.47 -0.12 21.79
CA GLU A 83 -11.81 -0.45 21.29
C GLU A 83 -11.79 -1.63 20.33
N ASP A 84 -12.94 -2.29 20.19
CA ASP A 84 -13.15 -3.22 19.09
C ASP A 84 -13.18 -2.45 17.76
N LEU A 85 -12.26 -2.82 16.87
CA LEU A 85 -12.18 -2.22 15.54
C LEU A 85 -13.19 -2.92 14.61
N PRO A 86 -13.97 -2.18 13.81
CA PRO A 86 -14.86 -2.77 12.81
C PRO A 86 -14.07 -3.28 11.59
N MET A 87 -12.91 -2.68 11.32
CA MET A 87 -12.06 -3.00 10.18
C MET A 87 -10.61 -2.63 10.46
N VAL A 88 -9.68 -3.31 9.78
CA VAL A 88 -8.25 -3.00 9.80
C VAL A 88 -7.66 -3.15 8.40
N CYS A 89 -6.63 -2.36 8.10
CA CYS A 89 -5.92 -2.38 6.85
C CYS A 89 -4.94 -3.56 6.83
N VAL A 90 -5.05 -4.42 5.82
CA VAL A 90 -4.14 -5.54 5.56
C VAL A 90 -3.46 -5.38 4.21
N TYR A 91 -2.26 -5.92 4.12
CA TYR A 91 -1.55 -6.12 2.85
C TYR A 91 -1.66 -7.60 2.47
N ALA A 92 -2.06 -7.89 1.23
CA ALA A 92 -2.37 -9.25 0.81
C ALA A 92 -1.92 -9.53 -0.64
N GLU A 93 -1.71 -10.81 -0.94
CA GLU A 93 -1.61 -11.30 -2.31
C GLU A 93 -2.94 -11.91 -2.77
N LEU A 94 -3.19 -11.87 -4.07
CA LEU A 94 -4.39 -12.41 -4.71
C LEU A 94 -4.02 -13.52 -5.71
N ASP A 95 -4.77 -14.62 -5.69
CA ASP A 95 -4.80 -15.57 -6.80
C ASP A 95 -5.62 -14.99 -7.97
N ALA A 96 -5.01 -14.05 -8.68
CA ALA A 96 -5.68 -13.13 -9.60
C ALA A 96 -6.13 -13.75 -10.93
N GLY A 97 -5.52 -14.86 -11.36
CA GLY A 97 -5.66 -15.36 -12.73
C GLY A 97 -5.24 -14.32 -13.77
N ASP A 98 -6.21 -13.75 -14.48
CA ASP A 98 -6.03 -12.78 -15.57
C ASP A 98 -6.43 -11.34 -15.21
N ALA A 99 -6.88 -11.09 -13.96
CA ALA A 99 -7.31 -9.78 -13.50
C ALA A 99 -6.83 -9.46 -12.08
N ASP A 100 -6.02 -8.41 -11.95
CA ASP A 100 -5.57 -7.88 -10.66
C ASP A 100 -6.64 -7.01 -9.98
N CYS A 101 -6.57 -6.92 -8.64
CA CYS A 101 -7.23 -5.85 -7.91
C CYS A 101 -6.66 -4.48 -8.32
N ARG A 102 -7.52 -3.46 -8.32
CA ARG A 102 -7.15 -2.05 -8.54
C ARG A 102 -7.53 -1.15 -7.37
N GLY A 103 -8.50 -1.56 -6.55
CA GLY A 103 -9.13 -0.77 -5.50
C GLY A 103 -10.64 -0.68 -5.72
N ASN A 104 -11.39 -0.61 -4.62
CA ASN A 104 -12.86 -0.62 -4.55
C ASN A 104 -13.55 -1.96 -4.86
N GLU A 105 -12.78 -3.05 -5.01
CA GLU A 105 -13.35 -4.39 -5.05
C GLU A 105 -13.83 -4.81 -3.64
N PRO A 106 -14.99 -5.48 -3.52
CA PRO A 106 -15.47 -5.91 -2.21
C PRO A 106 -14.70 -7.15 -1.74
N THR A 107 -14.32 -7.14 -0.46
CA THR A 107 -13.80 -8.32 0.23
C THR A 107 -14.95 -9.08 0.89
N LEU A 108 -14.84 -10.42 0.92
CA LEU A 108 -15.91 -11.32 1.29
C LEU A 108 -15.44 -12.33 2.35
N ASP A 109 -16.34 -12.62 3.30
CA ASP A 109 -16.26 -13.74 4.23
C ASP A 109 -17.46 -14.66 3.98
N ALA A 110 -17.21 -15.90 3.54
CA ALA A 110 -18.25 -16.87 3.19
C ALA A 110 -19.35 -16.27 2.27
N GLY A 111 -18.94 -15.45 1.28
CA GLY A 111 -19.82 -14.80 0.32
C GLY A 111 -20.51 -13.51 0.81
N ARG A 112 -20.37 -13.13 2.09
CA ARG A 112 -20.87 -11.86 2.63
C ARG A 112 -19.80 -10.77 2.51
N VAL A 113 -20.18 -9.58 2.03
CA VAL A 113 -19.29 -8.42 2.01
C VAL A 113 -18.88 -8.05 3.43
N MET A 114 -17.56 -7.99 3.66
CA MET A 114 -16.95 -7.62 4.94
C MET A 114 -16.13 -6.33 4.86
N GLY A 115 -15.73 -5.91 3.66
CA GLY A 115 -14.87 -4.75 3.49
C GLY A 115 -14.57 -4.45 2.03
N ILE A 116 -13.45 -3.76 1.79
CA ILE A 116 -13.12 -3.19 0.49
C ILE A 116 -11.61 -3.14 0.26
N THR A 117 -11.17 -3.43 -0.95
CA THR A 117 -9.80 -3.15 -1.39
C THR A 117 -9.61 -1.64 -1.57
N THR A 118 -8.42 -1.13 -1.32
CA THR A 118 -8.11 0.30 -1.47
C THR A 118 -7.22 0.54 -2.67
N ALA A 119 -6.24 -0.33 -2.91
CA ALA A 119 -5.39 -0.30 -4.08
C ALA A 119 -4.84 -1.69 -4.38
N GLY A 120 -4.55 -1.98 -5.65
CA GLY A 120 -3.90 -3.21 -6.07
C GLY A 120 -3.10 -3.08 -7.37
N THR A 121 -2.22 -4.05 -7.61
CA THR A 121 -1.36 -4.08 -8.80
C THR A 121 -0.74 -5.46 -9.04
N TRP A 122 -0.20 -5.65 -10.24
CA TRP A 122 0.78 -6.70 -10.52
C TRP A 122 2.18 -6.24 -10.11
N ALA A 123 2.75 -6.88 -9.09
CA ALA A 123 4.11 -6.69 -8.62
C ALA A 123 5.12 -7.34 -9.58
N HIS A 124 5.58 -6.54 -10.56
CA HIS A 124 6.48 -6.99 -11.62
C HIS A 124 7.82 -7.57 -11.11
N SER A 125 8.32 -7.14 -9.95
CA SER A 125 9.59 -7.60 -9.38
C SER A 125 9.52 -9.04 -8.84
N VAL A 126 8.32 -9.50 -8.48
CA VAL A 126 8.11 -10.82 -7.84
C VAL A 126 7.09 -11.70 -8.55
N GLY A 127 6.38 -11.19 -9.55
CA GLY A 127 5.38 -11.92 -10.33
C GLY A 127 4.14 -12.30 -9.52
N LYS A 128 3.58 -11.35 -8.75
CA LYS A 128 2.42 -11.57 -7.88
C LYS A 128 1.41 -10.44 -8.00
N SER A 129 0.13 -10.74 -7.85
CA SER A 129 -0.90 -9.72 -7.64
C SER A 129 -0.96 -9.35 -6.17
N VAL A 130 -0.78 -8.06 -5.84
CA VAL A 130 -0.75 -7.57 -4.45
C VAL A 130 -1.65 -6.37 -4.27
N PHE A 131 -2.22 -6.24 -3.08
CA PHE A 131 -3.19 -5.19 -2.79
C PHE A 131 -3.27 -4.86 -1.30
N PHE A 132 -3.88 -3.71 -1.01
CA PHE A 132 -4.35 -3.33 0.32
C PHE A 132 -5.86 -3.45 0.41
N ALA A 133 -6.36 -3.82 1.58
CA ALA A 133 -7.79 -3.84 1.86
C ALA A 133 -8.08 -3.52 3.32
N TYR A 134 -9.27 -3.01 3.58
CA TYR A 134 -9.87 -3.04 4.89
C TYR A 134 -10.73 -4.29 5.04
N VAL A 135 -10.49 -5.05 6.11
CA VAL A 135 -11.17 -6.31 6.43
C VAL A 135 -11.55 -6.36 7.90
N GLU A 136 -12.47 -7.25 8.28
CA GLU A 136 -12.76 -7.51 9.70
C GLU A 136 -11.48 -7.94 10.45
N PRO A 137 -11.25 -7.51 11.71
CA PRO A 137 -9.99 -7.77 12.42
C PRO A 137 -9.60 -9.24 12.57
N LYS A 138 -10.57 -10.17 12.52
CA LYS A 138 -10.30 -11.61 12.59
C LYS A 138 -9.45 -12.13 11.41
N PHE A 139 -9.36 -11.37 10.31
CA PHE A 139 -8.53 -11.68 9.15
C PHE A 139 -7.19 -10.94 9.13
N ALA A 140 -6.83 -10.19 10.17
CA ALA A 140 -5.65 -9.32 10.16
C ALA A 140 -4.31 -10.08 10.18
N ALA A 141 -4.31 -11.30 10.72
CA ALA A 141 -3.08 -12.04 10.92
C ALA A 141 -2.49 -12.54 9.58
N PRO A 142 -1.16 -12.50 9.40
CA PRO A 142 -0.52 -13.11 8.24
C PRO A 142 -0.91 -14.58 8.06
N GLY A 143 -1.15 -14.98 6.82
CA GLY A 143 -1.67 -16.31 6.46
C GLY A 143 -3.19 -16.45 6.57
N SER A 144 -3.90 -15.46 7.11
CA SER A 144 -5.37 -15.42 7.02
C SER A 144 -5.78 -15.35 5.55
N SER A 145 -6.87 -16.06 5.21
CA SER A 145 -7.44 -16.06 3.87
C SER A 145 -8.86 -15.54 3.86
N PHE A 146 -9.21 -14.87 2.78
CA PHE A 146 -10.55 -14.35 2.50
C PHE A 146 -10.74 -14.21 0.99
N ASP A 147 -11.95 -13.90 0.57
CA ASP A 147 -12.30 -13.81 -0.85
C ASP A 147 -12.39 -12.36 -1.30
N VAL A 148 -12.05 -12.08 -2.57
CA VAL A 148 -12.24 -10.80 -3.22
C VAL A 148 -13.03 -11.01 -4.50
N ARG A 149 -14.04 -10.18 -4.75
CA ARG A 149 -14.74 -10.19 -6.04
C ARG A 149 -14.02 -9.28 -7.00
N VAL A 150 -13.28 -9.87 -7.93
CA VAL A 150 -12.64 -9.14 -9.03
C VAL A 150 -13.45 -9.39 -10.30
N MET A 151 -14.01 -8.31 -10.86
CA MET A 151 -15.01 -8.40 -11.92
C MET A 151 -16.19 -9.30 -11.48
N ASN A 152 -16.42 -10.43 -12.17
CA ASN A 152 -17.46 -11.40 -11.83
C ASN A 152 -16.94 -12.66 -11.13
N ASP A 153 -15.63 -12.75 -10.89
CA ASP A 153 -15.00 -13.91 -10.30
C ASP A 153 -14.71 -13.70 -8.82
N ILE A 154 -14.80 -14.78 -8.05
CA ILE A 154 -14.32 -14.82 -6.68
C ILE A 154 -12.88 -15.34 -6.70
N ARG A 155 -11.96 -14.53 -6.18
CA ARG A 155 -10.54 -14.81 -6.13
C ARG A 155 -10.10 -14.88 -4.67
N GLN A 156 -9.31 -15.89 -4.32
CA GLN A 156 -8.82 -16.04 -2.95
C GLN A 156 -7.63 -15.11 -2.71
N ALA A 157 -7.64 -14.45 -1.55
CA ALA A 157 -6.55 -13.62 -1.06
C ALA A 157 -5.91 -14.23 0.19
N THR A 158 -4.63 -13.95 0.38
CA THR A 158 -3.86 -14.34 1.57
C THR A 158 -3.13 -13.12 2.14
N VAL A 159 -3.31 -12.86 3.44
CA VAL A 159 -2.64 -11.75 4.13
C VAL A 159 -1.15 -12.03 4.27
N LEU A 160 -0.34 -11.04 3.93
CA LEU A 160 1.12 -11.10 3.98
C LEU A 160 1.65 -10.46 5.26
N ALA A 161 2.73 -11.05 5.81
CA ALA A 161 3.43 -10.48 6.97
C ALA A 161 4.27 -9.24 6.61
N ASP A 162 4.82 -9.24 5.41
CA ASP A 162 5.83 -8.30 4.95
C ASP A 162 5.52 -7.83 3.53
N PRO A 163 6.04 -6.65 3.13
CA PRO A 163 6.10 -6.26 1.73
C PRO A 163 6.75 -7.35 0.87
N VAL A 164 6.22 -7.57 -0.34
CA VAL A 164 6.75 -8.61 -1.23
C VAL A 164 8.16 -8.29 -1.74
N TRP A 165 8.60 -7.01 -1.66
CA TRP A 165 9.90 -6.59 -2.15
C TRP A 165 10.72 -5.84 -1.10
N ASP A 166 11.95 -6.32 -0.90
CA ASP A 166 12.96 -5.71 -0.01
C ASP A 166 12.34 -5.27 1.35
N PRO A 167 11.73 -6.19 2.11
CA PRO A 167 10.96 -5.84 3.32
C PRO A 167 11.80 -5.17 4.41
N LYS A 168 13.13 -5.41 4.38
CA LYS A 168 14.10 -4.82 5.31
C LYS A 168 14.65 -3.46 4.88
N ASN A 169 14.26 -2.97 3.69
CA ASN A 169 14.79 -1.72 3.10
C ASN A 169 16.32 -1.72 2.99
N GLU A 170 16.94 -2.85 2.67
CA GLU A 170 18.39 -2.97 2.56
C GLU A 170 18.92 -2.13 1.39
N ARG A 171 18.19 -2.09 0.27
CA ARG A 171 18.61 -1.34 -0.93
C ARG A 171 18.55 0.17 -0.76
N ILE A 172 17.66 0.67 0.09
CA ILE A 172 17.53 2.13 0.34
C ILE A 172 18.58 2.60 1.36
N ARG A 173 19.15 1.68 2.15
CA ARG A 173 20.16 1.98 3.18
C ARG A 173 21.61 1.80 2.71
N ALA A 174 21.81 1.12 1.58
CA ALA A 174 23.12 0.83 1.01
C ALA A 174 23.77 2.06 0.37
#